data_AF-A0A183DHD2-F1
#
_entry.id   AF-A0A183DHD2-F1
#
_cell.length_a   1.000
_cell.length_b   1.000
_cell.length_c   1.000
_cell.angle_alpha   90.00
_cell.angle_beta   90.00
_cell.angle_gamma   90.00
#
_symmetry.space_group_name_H-M   'P 1'
#
loop_
_entity.id
_entity.type
_entity.pdbx_description
1 polymer ?
#
loop_
_entity_poly.entity_id
_entity_poly.type
_entity_poly.pdbx_seq_one_letter_code
_entity_poly.pdbx_strand_id
1 'polypeptide(L)'
;KDADTIARSWKFSVPGDRDQFAAKIRRLPSVGVRCDDDGALASFTVLDAAGFFNNQFTFVEHRQRGLADRSELRLCQKVCFNFFCAQI
;
A
#
# COMPACT_ATOMS: atom_id res chain seq x y z
N LYS A 1 -13.29 1.24 -0.05
CA LYS A 1 -12.88 1.40 1.37
C LYS A 1 -11.42 1.81 1.46
N ASP A 2 -10.45 0.92 1.20
CA ASP A 2 -9.03 1.30 1.35
C ASP A 2 -8.58 2.38 0.37
N ALA A 3 -9.01 2.32 -0.90
CA ALA A 3 -8.70 3.35 -1.89
C ALA A 3 -9.18 4.76 -1.47
N ASP A 4 -10.32 4.84 -0.78
CA ASP A 4 -10.87 6.10 -0.30
C ASP A 4 -10.04 6.65 0.88
N THR A 5 -9.64 5.78 1.81
CA THR A 5 -8.75 6.11 2.93
C THR A 5 -7.36 6.56 2.44
N ILE A 6 -6.81 5.86 1.45
CA ILE A 6 -5.49 6.16 0.88
C ILE A 6 -5.52 7.48 0.13
N ALA A 7 -6.50 7.70 -0.76
CA ALA A 7 -6.63 8.97 -1.49
C ALA A 7 -6.76 10.16 -0.53
N ARG A 8 -7.52 10.02 0.57
CA ARG A 8 -7.64 11.06 1.60
C ARG A 8 -6.36 11.34 2.39
N SER A 9 -5.42 10.40 2.44
CA SER A 9 -4.11 10.62 3.09
C SER A 9 -3.21 11.58 2.30
N TRP A 10 -3.57 11.87 1.04
CA TRP A 10 -2.80 12.73 0.15
C TRP A 10 -3.29 14.17 0.22
N LYS A 11 -2.41 15.06 0.67
CA LYS A 11 -2.70 16.49 0.81
C LYS A 11 -3.20 17.15 -0.47
N PHE A 12 -2.74 16.67 -1.63
CA PHE A 12 -3.06 17.24 -2.94
C PHE A 12 -3.88 16.28 -3.81
N SER A 13 -4.67 15.39 -3.19
CA SER A 13 -5.48 14.44 -3.94
C SER A 13 -6.54 15.14 -4.80
N VAL A 14 -6.68 14.69 -6.04
CA VAL A 14 -7.72 15.08 -6.99
C VAL A 14 -8.74 13.95 -7.18
N PRO A 15 -9.96 14.22 -7.69
CA PRO A 15 -11.01 13.21 -7.82
C PRO A 15 -10.60 11.91 -8.56
N GLY A 16 -9.69 12.00 -9.54
CA GLY A 16 -9.20 10.84 -10.29
C GLY A 16 -8.24 9.92 -9.51
N ASP A 17 -7.65 10.38 -8.40
CA ASP A 17 -6.65 9.61 -7.65
C ASP A 17 -7.27 8.41 -6.95
N ARG A 18 -8.51 8.55 -6.46
CA ARG A 18 -9.24 7.47 -5.81
C ARG A 18 -9.41 6.29 -6.75
N ASP A 19 -9.79 6.54 -8.00
CA ASP A 19 -9.97 5.50 -9.02
C ASP A 19 -8.64 4.93 -9.48
N GLN A 20 -7.61 5.77 -9.60
CA GLN A 20 -6.25 5.31 -9.87
C GLN A 20 -5.75 4.37 -8.77
N PHE A 21 -5.97 4.71 -7.50
CA PHE A 21 -5.58 3.85 -6.36
C PHE A 21 -6.39 2.56 -6.31
N ALA A 22 -7.70 2.62 -6.56
CA ALA A 22 -8.51 1.42 -6.65
C ALA A 22 -7.99 0.47 -7.75
N ALA A 23 -7.59 1.01 -8.90
CA ALA A 23 -6.98 0.23 -9.97
C ALA A 23 -5.60 -0.33 -9.58
N LYS A 24 -4.74 0.46 -8.93
CA LYS A 24 -3.41 0.03 -8.43
C LYS A 24 -3.55 -1.13 -7.44
N ILE A 25 -4.39 -0.99 -6.41
CA ILE A 25 -4.60 -2.03 -5.39
C ILE A 25 -5.13 -3.32 -6.02
N ARG A 26 -6.01 -3.21 -7.02
CA ARG A 26 -6.61 -4.37 -7.69
C ARG A 26 -5.64 -5.11 -8.61
N ARG A 27 -4.71 -4.40 -9.25
CA ARG A 27 -3.90 -4.93 -10.35
C ARG A 27 -2.42 -5.11 -10.01
N LEU A 28 -1.93 -4.41 -8.99
CA LEU A 28 -0.54 -4.40 -8.60
C LEU A 28 -0.36 -4.94 -7.18
N PRO A 29 0.79 -5.56 -6.88
CA PRO A 29 1.13 -5.90 -5.51
C PRO A 29 1.00 -4.70 -4.59
N SER A 30 0.26 -4.89 -3.51
CA SER A 30 0.06 -3.89 -2.46
C SER A 30 -0.01 -4.56 -1.10
N VAL A 31 0.36 -3.82 -0.07
CA VAL A 31 0.32 -4.27 1.33
C VAL A 31 -0.32 -3.18 2.17
N GLY A 32 -1.29 -3.57 2.99
CA GLY A 32 -1.85 -2.75 4.06
C GLY A 32 -1.69 -3.46 5.41
N VAL A 33 -1.32 -2.70 6.44
CA VAL A 33 -1.26 -3.13 7.84
C VAL A 33 -2.50 -2.58 8.53
N ARG A 34 -3.23 -3.44 9.24
CA ARG A 34 -4.45 -3.07 9.96
C ARG A 34 -4.25 -3.17 11.46
N CYS A 35 -4.98 -2.34 12.20
CA CYS A 35 -5.13 -2.50 13.64
C CYS A 35 -6.03 -3.71 13.93
N ASP A 36 -5.69 -4.49 14.96
CA ASP A 36 -6.39 -5.73 15.31
C ASP A 36 -7.76 -5.48 15.95
N ASP A 37 -7.93 -4.33 16.60
CA ASP A 37 -9.11 -3.95 17.36
C ASP A 37 -10.26 -3.41 16.49
N ASP A 38 -9.96 -2.49 15.57
CA ASP A 38 -10.98 -1.82 14.74
C ASP A 38 -10.87 -2.11 13.23
N GLY A 39 -9.81 -2.82 12.81
CA GLY A 39 -9.54 -3.14 11.41
C GLY A 39 -9.14 -1.92 10.55
N ALA A 40 -8.89 -0.77 11.16
CA ALA A 40 -8.49 0.45 10.48
C ALA A 40 -7.11 0.28 9.84
N LEU A 41 -6.88 0.97 8.72
CA LEU A 41 -5.60 0.93 8.02
C LEU A 41 -4.58 1.80 8.76
N ALA A 42 -3.52 1.18 9.28
CA ALA A 42 -2.46 1.85 10.03
C ALA A 42 -1.27 2.27 9.15
N SER A 43 -0.94 1.45 8.15
CA SER A 43 0.17 1.67 7.24
C SER A 43 -0.07 0.97 5.90
N PHE A 44 0.49 1.47 4.81
CA PHE A 44 0.44 0.81 3.52
C PHE A 44 1.66 1.13 2.66
N THR A 45 1.96 0.23 1.72
CA THR A 45 2.92 0.43 0.64
C THR A 45 2.34 -0.18 -0.64
N VAL A 46 2.44 0.53 -1.76
CA VAL A 46 1.81 0.14 -3.04
C VAL A 46 2.85 0.20 -4.16
N LEU A 47 2.88 -0.80 -5.02
CA LEU A 47 3.72 -0.74 -6.22
C LEU A 47 3.08 0.19 -7.26
N ASP A 48 3.89 0.96 -7.99
CA ASP A 48 3.40 1.63 -9.19
C ASP A 48 3.53 0.78 -10.44
N ALA A 49 2.98 1.30 -11.55
CA ALA A 49 2.94 0.58 -12.83
C ALA A 49 4.33 0.41 -13.48
N ALA A 50 5.33 1.19 -13.07
CA ALA A 50 6.71 1.06 -13.52
C ALA A 50 7.53 0.08 -12.66
N GLY A 51 6.91 -0.51 -11.62
CA GLY A 51 7.54 -1.47 -10.74
C GLY A 51 8.31 -0.84 -9.59
N PHE A 52 8.16 0.47 -9.36
CA PHE A 52 8.78 1.13 -8.23
C PHE A 52 7.88 1.04 -6.99
N PHE A 53 8.55 0.93 -5.84
CA PHE A 53 7.91 1.05 -4.54
C PHE A 53 7.46 2.50 -4.40
N ASN A 54 6.16 2.68 -4.29
CA ASN A 54 5.56 3.99 -4.28
C ASN A 54 4.62 4.12 -3.08
N ASN A 55 4.31 5.36 -2.70
CA ASN A 55 3.21 5.66 -1.80
C ASN A 55 3.28 4.92 -0.45
N GLN A 56 4.48 4.75 0.12
CA GLN A 56 4.63 4.26 1.49
C GLN A 56 4.09 5.33 2.43
N PHE A 57 3.14 4.95 3.29
CA PHE A 57 2.57 5.87 4.25
C PHE A 57 2.18 5.17 5.54
N THR A 58 2.43 5.83 6.67
CA THR A 58 1.97 5.42 7.99
C THR A 58 1.25 6.60 8.65
N PHE A 59 0.00 6.35 9.05
CA PHE A 59 -0.83 7.33 9.76
C PHE A 59 -0.15 7.75 11.06
N VAL A 60 -0.28 9.03 11.43
CA VAL A 60 0.54 9.68 12.46
C VAL A 60 0.45 8.95 13.79
N GLU A 61 -0.75 8.50 14.14
CA GLU A 61 -1.12 7.80 15.37
C GLU A 61 -0.39 6.45 15.51
N HIS A 62 0.07 5.87 14.39
CA HIS A 62 0.71 4.56 14.31
C HIS A 62 2.22 4.60 13.97
N ARG A 63 2.83 5.81 13.92
CA ARG A 63 4.26 5.98 13.63
C ARG A 63 5.14 5.50 14.77
N GLN A 64 6.44 5.35 14.48
CA GLN A 64 7.48 4.87 15.43
C GLN A 64 7.22 3.45 15.97
N ARG A 65 6.49 2.63 15.20
CA ARG A 65 6.19 1.21 15.51
C ARG A 65 6.77 0.24 14.47
N GLY A 66 7.61 0.73 13.55
CA GLY A 66 8.21 -0.07 12.46
C GLY A 66 7.22 -0.55 11.38
N LEU A 67 6.02 0.04 11.28
CA LEU A 67 4.98 -0.42 10.35
C LEU A 67 5.32 -0.15 8.88
N ALA A 68 6.02 0.94 8.60
CA ALA A 68 6.51 1.27 7.26
C ALA A 68 7.42 0.14 6.74
N ASP A 69 8.50 -0.15 7.46
CA ASP A 69 9.46 -1.23 7.15
C ASP A 69 8.78 -2.59 6.98
N ARG A 70 7.84 -2.93 7.87
CA ARG A 70 7.08 -4.19 7.77
C ARG A 70 6.26 -4.26 6.49
N SER A 71 5.55 -3.18 6.14
CA SER A 71 4.70 -3.13 4.95
C SER A 71 5.53 -3.21 3.66
N GLU A 72 6.69 -2.54 3.63
CA GLU A 72 7.62 -2.56 2.50
C GLU A 72 8.28 -3.93 2.34
N LEU A 73 8.83 -4.49 3.42
CA LEU A 73 9.46 -5.81 3.37
C LEU A 73 8.47 -6.87 2.89
N ARG A 74 7.21 -6.79 3.33
CA ARG A 74 6.16 -7.69 2.87
C ARG A 74 5.82 -7.48 1.39
N LEU A 75 5.89 -6.24 0.90
CA LEU A 75 5.71 -5.96 -0.53
C LEU A 75 6.86 -6.53 -1.35
N CYS A 76 8.11 -6.39 -0.90
CA CYS A 76 9.29 -7.02 -1.51
C CYS A 76 9.10 -8.53 -1.67
N GLN A 77 8.68 -9.20 -0.59
CA GLN A 77 8.40 -10.64 -0.62
C GLN A 77 7.33 -11.00 -1.67
N LYS A 78 6.24 -10.24 -1.75
CA LYS A 78 5.18 -10.47 -2.76
C LYS A 78 5.72 -10.29 -4.17
N VAL A 79 6.50 -9.24 -4.42
CA VAL A 79 7.07 -8.96 -5.75
C VAL A 79 8.05 -10.06 -6.15
N CYS A 80 9.00 -10.44 -5.28
CA CYS A 80 9.94 -11.51 -5.55
C CYS A 80 9.22 -12.84 -5.80
N PHE A 81 8.27 -13.23 -4.95
CA PHE A 81 7.54 -14.49 -5.11
C PHE A 81 6.75 -14.54 -6.42
N ASN A 82 6.03 -13.47 -6.76
CA ASN A 82 5.29 -13.41 -8.03
C ASN A 82 6.23 -13.44 -9.24
N PHE A 83 7.41 -12.83 -9.14
CA PHE A 83 8.40 -12.86 -10.22
C PHE A 83 8.96 -14.27 -10.45
N PHE A 84 9.26 -15.00 -9.38
CA PHE A 84 9.74 -16.38 -9.48
C PHE A 84 8.68 -17.36 -10.01
N CYS A 85 7.39 -17.17 -9.66
CA CYS A 85 6.32 -18.02 -10.19
C CYS A 85 5.94 -17.73 -11.64
N ALA A 86 6.24 -16.53 -12.17
CA ALA A 86 5.94 -16.17 -13.56
C ALA A 86 6.99 -16.65 -14.58
N GLN A 87 8.13 -17.19 -14.11
CA GLN A 87 9.24 -17.66 -14.96
C GLN A 87 9.34 -19.20 -15.08
N ILE A 88 8.41 -19.95 -14.47
CA ILE A 88 8.29 -21.42 -14.56
C ILE A 88 7.03 -21.75 -15.35
#